data_AF-A0A3D1EQJ7-F1
#
_entry.id   AF-A0A3D1EQJ7-F1
#
_cell.length_a   1.000
_cell.length_b   1.000
_cell.length_c   1.000
_cell.angle_alpha   90.00
_cell.angle_beta   90.00
_cell.angle_gamma   90.00
#
_symmetry.space_group_name_H-M   'P 1'
#
loop_
_entity.id
_entity.type
_entity.pdbx_description
1 polymer ?
#
loop_
_entity_poly.entity_id
_entity_poly.type
_entity_poly.pdbx_seq_one_letter_code
_entity_poly.pdbx_strand_id
1 'polypeptide(L)'
;MLPFRLRSDLTRHRLADVELAFGLECHPGSESLGLRAGWSREQVSTLDSEFGMEPRDSWHIMVDRHVLPKLLHRLWPLLGRSSTPVFPVIELGSRDAFRAVDTFVGADPLPLAEFLSTVRNLETLLLEDAHLAFGAYSDEEIPSEVFVDHWKGIALTVRSSDRERVEAILEAFHLTQVEETWSKLDDRQAEQVLSIRNIFEPIPSGIPDPALLQPDVDHFLLYLRRCWSLVPNLEDWESNLDEAGRSLGRCLWMVQGVVRNPQSNLRARLVVWAQAAHPRALSKTLLAWAKDQPQWVWEDELGTDRLSWEDAPPEVDVAREGVKGDAVLHSLLEELDPLTADLVQLLAEEFPPDDTQGERFDAID
;
A
#
# COMPACT_ATOMS: atom_id res chain seq x y z
N MET A 1 2.00 -19.83 10.24
CA MET A 1 3.22 -19.88 9.38
C MET A 1 2.83 -19.12 8.13
N LEU A 2 3.60 -18.13 7.62
CA LEU A 2 3.15 -17.35 6.45
C LEU A 2 2.79 -18.33 5.30
N PRO A 3 1.60 -18.24 4.66
CA PRO A 3 1.20 -19.16 3.58
C PRO A 3 2.02 -18.97 2.29
N PHE A 4 3.01 -18.09 2.34
CA PHE A 4 3.90 -17.73 1.25
C PHE A 4 5.34 -17.81 1.72
N ARG A 5 6.22 -18.19 0.81
CA ARG A 5 7.66 -18.22 1.03
C ARG A 5 8.30 -17.10 0.22
N LEU A 6 9.33 -16.49 0.79
CA LEU A 6 10.17 -15.57 0.04
C LEU A 6 11.06 -16.37 -0.91
N ARG A 7 11.25 -15.84 -2.11
CA ARG A 7 12.14 -16.38 -3.13
C ARG A 7 13.54 -16.56 -2.58
N SER A 8 13.98 -17.82 -2.57
CA SER A 8 15.32 -18.20 -2.14
C SER A 8 16.41 -17.93 -3.19
N ASP A 9 16.03 -17.63 -4.43
CA ASP A 9 16.95 -17.34 -5.53
C ASP A 9 17.36 -15.86 -5.64
N LEU A 10 16.71 -14.96 -4.89
CA LEU A 10 17.01 -13.53 -4.90
C LEU A 10 18.25 -13.20 -4.04
N THR A 11 19.07 -12.28 -4.56
CA THR A 11 20.22 -11.73 -3.82
C THR A 11 19.95 -10.28 -3.45
N ARG A 12 20.36 -9.90 -2.25
CA ARG A 12 20.25 -8.51 -1.78
C ARG A 12 21.34 -7.65 -2.39
N HIS A 13 20.99 -6.39 -2.61
CA HIS A 13 21.94 -5.38 -3.02
C HIS A 13 22.28 -4.48 -1.83
N ARG A 14 23.49 -3.91 -1.88
CA ARG A 14 23.98 -2.95 -0.90
C ARG A 14 24.34 -1.67 -1.64
N LEU A 15 23.87 -0.54 -1.14
CA LEU A 15 24.27 0.79 -1.58
C LEU A 15 24.96 1.46 -0.40
N ALA A 16 26.25 1.77 -0.56
CA ALA A 16 27.10 2.27 0.51
C ALA A 16 27.01 1.43 1.80
N ASP A 17 26.42 1.98 2.86
CA ASP A 17 26.27 1.37 4.18
C ASP A 17 24.88 0.81 4.45
N VAL A 18 23.98 0.82 3.47
CA VAL A 18 22.60 0.32 3.57
C VAL A 18 22.43 -0.92 2.72
N GLU A 19 22.07 -2.03 3.34
CA GLU A 19 21.56 -3.19 2.60
C GLU A 19 20.06 -3.09 2.36
N LEU A 20 19.66 -3.23 1.09
CA LEU A 20 18.30 -3.01 0.62
C LEU A 20 17.37 -4.19 0.92
N ALA A 21 16.06 -3.88 0.93
CA ALA A 21 14.98 -4.86 0.97
C ALA A 21 15.02 -5.80 -0.24
N PHE A 22 14.45 -7.01 -0.10
CA PHE A 22 14.50 -8.02 -1.16
C PHE A 22 13.80 -7.55 -2.45
N GLY A 23 12.75 -6.76 -2.29
CA GLY A 23 11.95 -6.21 -3.39
C GLY A 23 12.68 -5.15 -4.21
N LEU A 24 13.86 -4.69 -3.78
CA LEU A 24 14.68 -3.74 -4.53
C LEU A 24 15.78 -4.44 -5.31
N GLU A 25 15.89 -4.10 -6.59
CA GLU A 25 16.94 -4.54 -7.50
C GLU A 25 17.75 -3.34 -7.99
N CYS A 26 19.07 -3.47 -7.95
CA CYS A 26 19.99 -2.43 -8.42
C CYS A 26 20.47 -2.70 -9.85
N HIS A 27 20.46 -1.66 -10.66
CA HIS A 27 21.02 -1.63 -12.01
C HIS A 27 22.34 -0.83 -12.05
N PRO A 28 23.14 -0.97 -13.13
CA PRO A 28 24.38 -0.22 -13.28
C PRO A 28 24.14 1.30 -13.11
N GLY A 29 24.88 1.90 -12.17
CA GLY A 29 24.75 3.33 -11.84
C GLY A 29 24.05 3.61 -10.51
N SER A 30 23.44 2.62 -9.85
CA SER A 30 22.76 2.80 -8.55
C SER A 30 23.61 3.44 -7.45
N GLU A 31 24.94 3.29 -7.51
CA GLU A 31 25.92 3.93 -6.63
C GLU A 31 25.80 5.47 -6.63
N SER A 32 25.30 6.07 -7.72
CA SER A 32 25.16 7.52 -7.84
C SER A 32 23.99 8.10 -7.04
N LEU A 33 23.08 7.26 -6.55
CA LEU A 33 21.95 7.72 -5.74
C LEU A 33 22.39 8.28 -4.38
N GLY A 34 23.59 7.90 -3.90
CA GLY A 34 24.11 8.45 -2.65
C GLY A 34 23.29 8.09 -1.41
N LEU A 35 22.45 7.04 -1.49
CA LEU A 35 21.68 6.51 -0.37
C LEU A 35 22.61 6.15 0.78
N ARG A 36 22.36 6.71 1.97
CA ARG A 36 23.22 6.61 3.15
C ARG A 36 22.41 6.45 4.42
N ALA A 37 22.92 5.70 5.39
CA ALA A 37 22.31 5.64 6.70
C ALA A 37 22.49 6.96 7.46
N GLY A 38 21.53 7.28 8.33
CA GLY A 38 21.50 8.49 9.12
C GLY A 38 20.10 9.10 9.17
N TRP A 39 20.00 10.32 9.68
CA TRP A 39 18.75 11.06 9.71
C TRP A 39 18.94 12.51 9.27
N SER A 40 17.94 13.07 8.60
CA SER A 40 17.79 14.50 8.38
C SER A 40 16.50 14.98 9.03
N ARG A 41 16.41 16.27 9.33
CA ARG A 41 15.24 16.89 9.94
C ARG A 41 14.87 18.14 9.17
N GLU A 42 13.59 18.29 8.89
CA GLU A 42 13.01 19.47 8.28
C GLU A 42 11.86 19.97 9.16
N GLN A 43 11.74 21.28 9.28
CA GLN A 43 10.61 21.87 9.98
C GLN A 43 9.46 22.05 9.00
N VAL A 44 8.40 21.27 9.17
CA VAL A 44 7.21 21.36 8.33
C VAL A 44 6.28 22.42 8.92
N SER A 45 6.34 23.61 8.34
CA SER A 45 5.30 24.62 8.52
C SER A 45 4.17 24.28 7.55
N THR A 46 3.04 23.76 8.03
CA THR A 46 1.85 23.70 7.18
C THR A 46 1.48 25.11 6.73
N LEU A 47 1.13 25.25 5.45
CA LEU A 47 0.64 26.50 4.86
C LEU A 47 -0.49 27.09 5.74
N ASP A 48 -0.41 28.41 5.91
CA ASP A 48 -1.28 29.29 6.69
C ASP A 48 -1.31 29.08 8.21
N SER A 49 -0.43 29.83 8.87
CA SER A 49 -0.53 30.28 10.27
C SER A 49 -1.87 30.95 10.64
N GLU A 50 -2.81 31.09 9.70
CA GLU A 50 -4.18 31.57 9.96
C GLU A 50 -5.05 30.54 10.68
N PHE A 51 -4.70 29.24 10.64
CA PHE A 51 -5.44 28.17 11.33
C PHE A 51 -4.82 27.71 12.66
N GLY A 52 -3.72 28.33 13.12
CA GLY A 52 -3.18 28.10 14.47
C GLY A 52 -2.57 26.71 14.72
N MET A 53 -2.21 25.96 13.68
CA MET A 53 -1.53 24.66 13.83
C MET A 53 -0.10 24.86 14.33
N GLU A 54 0.29 24.12 15.38
CA GLU A 54 1.65 24.18 15.93
C GLU A 54 2.70 23.69 14.90
N PRO A 55 3.93 24.26 14.89
CA PRO A 55 5.02 23.78 14.05
C PRO A 55 5.34 22.31 14.33
N ARG A 56 5.56 21.54 13.25
CA ARG A 56 5.96 20.13 13.32
C ARG A 56 7.37 19.94 12.81
N ASP A 57 8.09 19.03 13.46
CA ASP A 57 9.37 18.55 12.96
C ASP A 57 9.11 17.22 12.23
N SER A 58 9.68 17.09 11.04
CA SER A 58 9.70 15.85 10.26
C SER A 58 11.12 15.32 10.21
N TRP A 59 11.28 14.05 10.53
CA TRP A 59 12.54 13.32 10.45
C TRP A 59 12.47 12.32 9.29
N HIS A 60 13.50 12.35 8.46
CA HIS A 60 13.72 11.35 7.43
C HIS A 60 14.89 10.49 7.86
N ILE A 61 14.61 9.23 8.17
CA ILE A 61 15.57 8.31 8.79
C ILE A 61 15.81 7.14 7.85
N MET A 62 17.08 6.88 7.57
CA MET A 62 17.51 5.74 6.77
C MET A 62 18.44 4.87 7.61
N VAL A 63 18.20 3.57 7.63
CA VAL A 63 19.02 2.60 8.38
C VAL A 63 19.20 1.33 7.57
N ASP A 64 20.23 0.56 7.92
CA ASP A 64 20.37 -0.79 7.39
C ASP A 64 19.16 -1.67 7.77
N ARG A 65 18.75 -2.58 6.87
CA ARG A 65 17.59 -3.47 7.07
C ARG A 65 17.58 -4.22 8.39
N HIS A 66 18.74 -4.56 8.95
CA HIS A 66 18.82 -5.31 10.21
C HIS A 66 18.49 -4.45 11.44
N VAL A 67 18.58 -3.13 11.29
CA VAL A 67 18.28 -2.13 12.30
C VAL A 67 16.83 -1.69 12.20
N LEU A 68 16.29 -1.60 10.97
CA LEU A 68 14.95 -1.07 10.68
C LEU A 68 13.82 -1.62 11.58
N PRO A 69 13.60 -2.95 11.73
CA PRO A 69 12.54 -3.45 12.60
C PRO A 69 12.70 -2.97 14.04
N LYS A 70 13.93 -3.04 14.57
CA LYS A 70 14.22 -2.66 15.97
C LYS A 70 13.98 -1.18 16.21
N LEU A 71 14.33 -0.34 15.25
CA LEU A 71 14.07 1.10 15.31
C LEU A 71 12.57 1.37 15.28
N LEU A 72 11.82 0.73 14.38
CA LEU A 72 10.37 0.88 14.30
C LEU A 72 9.66 0.50 15.61
N HIS A 73 10.08 -0.58 16.28
CA HIS A 73 9.59 -0.95 17.62
C HIS A 73 9.76 0.17 18.67
N ARG A 74 10.71 1.09 18.47
CA ARG A 74 10.94 2.25 19.34
C ARG A 74 10.22 3.51 18.87
N LEU A 75 9.89 3.61 17.57
CA LEU A 75 9.18 4.74 16.99
C LEU A 75 7.67 4.60 17.06
N TRP A 76 7.10 3.39 16.94
CA TRP A 76 5.64 3.20 17.05
C TRP A 76 5.02 3.76 18.33
N PRO A 77 5.64 3.66 19.52
CA PRO A 77 5.12 4.27 20.74
C PRO A 77 5.13 5.80 20.76
N LEU A 78 5.63 6.47 19.72
CA LEU A 78 5.49 7.91 19.52
C LEU A 78 4.10 8.27 18.99
N LEU A 79 3.39 7.32 18.35
CA LEU A 79 1.99 7.51 17.93
C LEU A 79 1.02 7.56 19.11
N GLY A 80 1.43 7.11 20.30
CA GLY A 80 0.63 7.19 21.51
C GLY A 80 0.66 5.92 22.35
N ARG A 81 -0.40 5.71 23.12
CA ARG A 81 -0.60 4.50 23.94
C ARG A 81 -1.26 3.41 23.10
N SER A 82 -1.28 2.18 23.61
CA SER A 82 -1.89 1.04 22.92
C SER A 82 -3.37 1.21 22.55
N SER A 83 -4.10 2.04 23.29
CA SER A 83 -5.49 2.39 23.00
C SER A 83 -5.66 3.66 22.16
N THR A 84 -4.57 4.34 21.80
CA THR A 84 -4.64 5.54 20.95
C THR A 84 -5.22 5.13 19.59
N PRO A 85 -6.31 5.77 19.13
CA PRO A 85 -6.84 5.50 17.81
C PRO A 85 -5.84 5.99 16.76
N VAL A 86 -5.56 5.16 15.77
CA VAL A 86 -4.67 5.47 14.65
C VAL A 86 -5.35 5.13 13.34
N PHE A 87 -5.02 5.88 12.30
CA PHE A 87 -5.44 5.61 10.93
C PHE A 87 -4.27 4.98 10.18
N PRO A 88 -4.35 3.68 9.84
CA PRO A 88 -3.34 3.04 9.01
C PRO A 88 -3.37 3.62 7.61
N VAL A 89 -2.19 3.71 7.01
CA VAL A 89 -1.98 4.16 5.63
C VAL A 89 -1.13 3.15 4.90
N ILE A 90 -1.51 2.85 3.66
CA ILE A 90 -0.70 2.09 2.71
C ILE A 90 -0.55 2.92 1.45
N GLU A 91 0.65 2.95 0.91
CA GLU A 91 0.92 3.42 -0.44
C GLU A 91 1.46 2.27 -1.29
N LEU A 92 0.97 2.18 -2.52
CA LEU A 92 1.36 1.18 -3.50
C LEU A 92 1.76 1.88 -4.80
N GLY A 93 2.81 1.43 -5.47
CA GLY A 93 3.09 1.86 -6.85
C GLY A 93 1.87 1.59 -7.74
N SER A 94 1.32 2.63 -8.35
CA SER A 94 0.06 2.56 -9.08
C SER A 94 0.21 1.85 -10.42
N ARG A 95 -0.84 1.13 -10.83
CA ARG A 95 -1.00 0.65 -12.22
C ARG A 95 -1.82 1.62 -13.07
N ASP A 96 -2.32 2.69 -12.47
CA ASP A 96 -3.10 3.71 -13.13
C ASP A 96 -2.22 4.56 -14.05
N ALA A 97 -2.69 4.80 -15.27
CA ALA A 97 -1.94 5.54 -16.27
C ALA A 97 -1.73 7.04 -15.95
N PHE A 98 -2.39 7.57 -14.90
CA PHE A 98 -2.44 9.00 -14.59
C PHE A 98 -2.04 9.36 -13.14
N ARG A 99 -1.57 8.39 -12.34
CA ARG A 99 -0.99 8.61 -11.00
C ARG A 99 0.15 7.64 -10.77
N ALA A 100 1.19 8.07 -10.05
CA ALA A 100 2.32 7.20 -9.71
C ALA A 100 2.04 6.27 -8.51
N VAL A 101 1.18 6.70 -7.57
CA VAL A 101 0.96 6.00 -6.29
C VAL A 101 -0.53 5.88 -5.98
N ASP A 102 -0.92 4.73 -5.45
CA ASP A 102 -2.24 4.46 -4.87
C ASP A 102 -2.17 4.52 -3.35
N THR A 103 -2.87 5.48 -2.76
CA THR A 103 -2.95 5.62 -1.30
C THR A 103 -4.25 5.01 -0.79
N PHE A 104 -4.15 4.18 0.25
CA PHE A 104 -5.26 3.60 0.98
C PHE A 104 -5.17 4.00 2.45
N VAL A 105 -6.28 4.44 3.04
CA VAL A 105 -6.34 4.91 4.42
C VAL A 105 -7.46 4.17 5.15
N GLY A 106 -7.27 3.88 6.45
CA GLY A 106 -8.31 3.29 7.28
C GLY A 106 -9.58 4.14 7.26
N ALA A 107 -10.72 3.53 6.96
CA ALA A 107 -12.01 4.24 6.94
C ALA A 107 -12.41 4.74 8.34
N ASP A 108 -12.08 3.93 9.36
CA ASP A 108 -12.28 4.22 10.77
C ASP A 108 -10.94 4.03 11.51
N PRO A 109 -10.66 4.80 12.57
CA PRO A 109 -9.45 4.59 13.34
C PRO A 109 -9.55 3.29 14.15
N LEU A 110 -8.41 2.64 14.36
CA LEU A 110 -8.32 1.44 15.19
C LEU A 110 -7.27 1.60 16.30
N PRO A 111 -7.35 0.86 17.41
CA PRO A 111 -6.38 0.96 18.49
C PRO A 111 -4.96 0.66 18.00
N LEU A 112 -3.97 1.47 18.42
CA LEU A 112 -2.57 1.27 18.06
C LEU A 112 -2.09 -0.17 18.30
N ALA A 113 -2.55 -0.85 19.36
CA ALA A 113 -2.21 -2.25 19.61
C ALA A 113 -2.66 -3.21 18.51
N GLU A 114 -3.84 -2.99 17.93
CA GLU A 114 -4.36 -3.81 16.83
C GLU A 114 -3.57 -3.57 15.54
N PHE A 115 -3.26 -2.30 15.24
CA PHE A 115 -2.37 -1.94 14.12
C PHE A 115 -1.02 -2.67 14.26
N LEU A 116 -0.39 -2.58 15.43
CA LEU A 116 0.91 -3.18 15.70
C LEU A 116 0.86 -4.72 15.72
N SER A 117 -0.27 -5.33 16.08
CA SER A 117 -0.43 -6.78 15.98
C SER A 117 -0.33 -7.22 14.50
N THR A 118 -1.05 -6.53 13.60
CA THR A 118 -0.98 -6.79 12.17
C THR A 118 0.42 -6.52 11.60
N VAL A 119 1.04 -5.37 11.96
CA VAL A 119 2.41 -5.05 11.53
C VAL A 119 3.39 -6.13 11.96
N ARG A 120 3.31 -6.62 13.20
CA ARG A 120 4.18 -7.69 13.70
C ARG A 120 3.96 -9.01 12.94
N ASN A 121 2.71 -9.37 12.66
CA ASN A 121 2.39 -10.59 11.92
C ASN A 121 2.90 -10.56 10.47
N LEU A 122 2.97 -9.37 9.87
CA LEU A 122 3.40 -9.15 8.50
C LEU A 122 4.77 -8.45 8.39
N GLU A 123 5.54 -8.35 9.48
CA GLU A 123 6.74 -7.51 9.57
C GLU A 123 7.72 -7.81 8.44
N THR A 124 7.99 -9.10 8.20
CA THR A 124 8.88 -9.52 7.12
C THR A 124 8.37 -9.09 5.75
N LEU A 125 7.07 -9.17 5.49
CA LEU A 125 6.51 -8.77 4.19
C LEU A 125 6.56 -7.25 4.00
N LEU A 126 6.08 -6.51 4.99
CA LEU A 126 6.01 -5.05 4.95
C LEU A 126 7.40 -4.40 4.80
N LEU A 127 8.43 -5.01 5.39
CA LEU A 127 9.80 -4.48 5.33
C LEU A 127 10.61 -5.00 4.13
N GLU A 128 10.21 -6.10 3.50
CA GLU A 128 10.96 -6.71 2.40
C GLU A 128 10.37 -6.46 1.01
N ASP A 129 9.05 -6.32 0.90
CA ASP A 129 8.38 -6.02 -0.36
C ASP A 129 8.42 -4.52 -0.63
N ALA A 130 9.02 -4.11 -1.74
CA ALA A 130 9.21 -2.70 -2.06
C ALA A 130 8.05 -2.09 -2.88
N HIS A 131 7.01 -2.85 -3.22
CA HIS A 131 5.79 -2.26 -3.78
C HIS A 131 4.99 -1.53 -2.71
N LEU A 132 5.07 -1.99 -1.45
CA LEU A 132 4.32 -1.44 -0.33
C LEU A 132 5.14 -0.44 0.47
N ALA A 133 4.55 0.73 0.66
CA ALA A 133 4.85 1.64 1.75
C ALA A 133 3.69 1.60 2.75
N PHE A 134 3.98 1.79 4.03
CA PHE A 134 2.98 1.63 5.08
C PHE A 134 3.29 2.47 6.30
N GLY A 135 2.25 2.86 7.03
CA GLY A 135 2.39 3.62 8.26
C GLY A 135 1.07 3.82 8.96
N ALA A 136 1.09 4.73 9.91
CA ALA A 136 -0.13 5.23 10.54
C ALA A 136 0.09 6.64 11.08
N TYR A 137 -1.01 7.39 11.18
CA TYR A 137 -1.05 8.63 11.93
C TYR A 137 -2.05 8.54 13.09
N SER A 138 -1.78 9.27 14.18
CA SER A 138 -2.65 9.28 15.37
C SER A 138 -3.87 10.16 15.18
N ASP A 139 -5.02 9.73 15.70
CA ASP A 139 -6.26 10.53 15.76
C ASP A 139 -6.22 11.46 16.98
N GLU A 140 -5.37 12.49 16.92
CA GLU A 140 -5.19 13.47 17.97
C GLU A 140 -5.19 14.89 17.38
N GLU A 141 -5.43 15.91 18.21
CA GLU A 141 -5.51 17.31 17.78
C GLU A 141 -4.27 17.77 17.00
N ILE A 142 -3.09 17.29 17.41
CA ILE A 142 -1.85 17.39 16.64
C ILE A 142 -1.40 15.95 16.34
N PRO A 143 -1.66 15.45 15.12
CA PRO A 143 -1.39 14.06 14.78
C PRO A 143 0.11 13.83 14.61
N SER A 144 0.58 12.73 15.19
CA SER A 144 1.91 12.19 14.91
C SER A 144 1.81 11.11 13.85
N GLU A 145 2.87 10.89 13.09
CA GLU A 145 2.91 9.97 11.97
C GLU A 145 4.22 9.19 11.98
N VAL A 146 4.12 7.90 11.72
CA VAL A 146 5.27 7.04 11.42
C VAL A 146 4.93 6.31 10.14
N PHE A 147 5.73 6.54 9.10
CA PHE A 147 5.54 5.99 7.77
C PHE A 147 6.85 5.40 7.24
N VAL A 148 6.77 4.21 6.66
CA VAL A 148 7.88 3.51 6.01
C VAL A 148 7.60 3.50 4.52
N ASP A 149 8.46 4.15 3.75
CA ASP A 149 8.27 4.31 2.31
C ASP A 149 8.69 3.05 1.51
N HIS A 150 8.64 3.15 0.18
CA HIS A 150 9.01 2.05 -0.70
C HIS A 150 10.54 1.79 -0.72
N TRP A 151 11.36 2.80 -0.42
CA TRP A 151 12.81 2.64 -0.20
C TRP A 151 13.15 2.08 1.19
N LYS A 152 12.16 1.86 2.05
CA LYS A 152 12.27 1.40 3.44
C LYS A 152 12.97 2.38 4.38
N GLY A 153 12.99 3.64 3.99
CA GLY A 153 13.25 4.74 4.87
C GLY A 153 12.01 5.12 5.67
N ILE A 154 12.23 5.79 6.80
CA ILE A 154 11.17 6.19 7.73
C ILE A 154 10.96 7.69 7.61
N ALA A 155 9.72 8.11 7.35
CA ALA A 155 9.23 9.45 7.59
C ALA A 155 8.53 9.47 8.95
N LEU A 156 9.01 10.31 9.86
CA LEU A 156 8.49 10.45 11.21
C LEU A 156 8.10 11.91 11.42
N THR A 157 6.81 12.17 11.63
CA THR A 157 6.32 13.50 12.00
C THR A 157 5.80 13.43 13.43
N VAL A 158 6.35 14.23 14.33
CA VAL A 158 5.86 14.29 15.72
C VAL A 158 5.72 15.73 16.19
N ARG A 159 5.11 15.90 17.36
CA ARG A 159 5.02 17.20 18.04
C ARG A 159 6.41 17.71 18.39
N SER A 160 6.56 19.03 18.40
CA SER A 160 7.80 19.70 18.84
C SER A 160 8.21 19.28 20.27
N SER A 161 7.25 18.90 21.13
CA SER A 161 7.51 18.40 22.49
C SER A 161 8.24 17.04 22.54
N ASP A 162 8.11 16.21 21.50
CA ASP A 162 8.73 14.88 21.44
C ASP A 162 10.13 14.91 20.81
N ARG A 163 10.64 16.08 20.43
CA ARG A 163 11.94 16.24 19.76
C ARG A 163 13.09 15.56 20.51
N GLU A 164 13.26 15.87 21.80
CA GLU A 164 14.34 15.30 22.63
C GLU A 164 14.21 13.78 22.76
N ARG A 165 12.96 13.27 22.79
CA ARG A 165 12.68 11.84 22.83
C ARG A 165 13.07 11.15 21.52
N VAL A 166 12.77 11.76 20.37
CA VAL A 166 13.20 11.26 19.05
C VAL A 166 14.72 11.25 18.96
N GLU A 167 15.39 12.36 19.29
CA GLU A 167 16.84 12.46 19.23
C GLU A 167 17.53 11.42 20.14
N ALA A 168 16.99 11.18 21.34
CA ALA A 168 17.49 10.13 22.24
C ALA A 168 17.30 8.71 21.69
N ILE A 169 16.18 8.44 20.98
CA ILE A 169 15.99 7.16 20.29
C ILE A 169 17.04 7.01 19.19
N LEU A 170 17.21 8.01 18.33
CA LEU A 170 18.16 7.94 17.21
C LEU A 170 19.61 7.79 17.69
N GLU A 171 20.00 8.48 18.77
CA GLU A 171 21.32 8.35 19.40
C GLU A 171 21.56 6.93 19.94
N ALA A 172 20.55 6.30 20.55
CA ALA A 172 20.65 4.93 21.07
C ALA A 172 20.86 3.88 19.96
N PHE A 173 20.49 4.21 18.71
CA PHE A 173 20.80 3.41 17.52
C PHE A 173 22.10 3.84 16.81
N HIS A 174 22.86 4.77 17.41
CA HIS A 174 24.09 5.33 16.86
C HIS A 174 23.91 6.02 15.51
N LEU A 175 22.73 6.60 15.26
CA LEU A 175 22.44 7.31 14.01
C LEU A 175 22.90 8.76 14.10
N THR A 176 23.70 9.16 13.13
CA THR A 176 24.17 10.54 13.01
C THR A 176 23.27 11.36 12.11
N GLN A 177 23.19 12.66 12.39
CA GLN A 177 22.56 13.59 11.46
C GLN A 177 23.37 13.66 10.17
N VAL A 178 22.68 13.66 9.03
CA VAL A 178 23.23 13.80 7.69
C VAL A 178 22.53 14.95 6.97
N GLU A 179 23.14 15.44 5.88
CA GLU A 179 22.54 16.51 5.09
C GLU A 179 21.24 16.03 4.44
N GLU A 180 21.29 14.86 3.81
CA GLU A 180 20.16 14.26 3.07
C GLU A 180 20.19 12.74 3.24
N THR A 181 19.00 12.15 3.25
CA THR A 181 18.77 10.69 3.23
C THR A 181 18.11 10.31 1.90
N TRP A 182 17.10 9.43 1.91
CA TRP A 182 16.31 9.05 0.74
C TRP A 182 15.29 10.12 0.33
N SER A 183 14.85 10.97 1.26
CA SER A 183 13.68 11.86 1.09
C SER A 183 13.82 12.93 0.00
N LYS A 184 15.02 13.15 -0.50
CA LYS A 184 15.33 14.09 -1.59
C LYS A 184 15.78 13.39 -2.87
N LEU A 185 15.70 12.07 -2.91
CA LEU A 185 15.93 11.34 -4.15
C LEU A 185 14.87 11.74 -5.17
N ASP A 186 15.32 12.01 -6.38
CA ASP A 186 14.42 12.17 -7.53
C ASP A 186 13.95 10.78 -7.95
N ASP A 187 12.68 10.46 -7.70
CA ASP A 187 12.10 9.15 -8.00
C ASP A 187 12.35 8.73 -9.46
N ARG A 188 12.33 9.68 -10.41
CA ARG A 188 12.61 9.36 -11.83
C ARG A 188 14.06 8.99 -12.08
N GLN A 189 14.99 9.51 -11.30
CA GLN A 189 16.40 9.10 -11.36
C GLN A 189 16.58 7.76 -10.66
N ALA A 190 15.91 7.56 -9.52
CA ALA A 190 15.94 6.31 -8.79
C ALA A 190 15.39 5.16 -9.66
N GLU A 191 14.24 5.33 -10.30
CA GLU A 191 13.60 4.35 -11.20
C GLU A 191 14.46 3.97 -12.43
N GLN A 192 15.43 4.80 -12.83
CA GLN A 192 16.36 4.45 -13.92
C GLN A 192 17.41 3.43 -13.49
N VAL A 193 17.72 3.37 -12.19
CA VAL A 193 18.82 2.56 -11.65
C VAL A 193 18.39 1.61 -10.53
N LEU A 194 17.13 1.68 -10.10
CA LEU A 194 16.47 0.80 -9.16
C LEU A 194 15.14 0.34 -9.74
N SER A 195 14.84 -0.95 -9.61
CA SER A 195 13.53 -1.49 -9.95
C SER A 195 12.95 -2.28 -8.80
N ILE A 196 11.64 -2.22 -8.67
CA ILE A 196 10.89 -3.06 -7.73
C ILE A 196 10.63 -4.42 -8.39
N ARG A 197 10.81 -5.52 -7.64
CA ARG A 197 10.62 -6.89 -8.11
C ARG A 197 9.77 -7.73 -7.15
N ASN A 198 9.09 -8.74 -7.68
CA ASN A 198 8.33 -9.69 -6.88
C ASN A 198 9.25 -10.61 -6.06
N ILE A 199 8.98 -10.71 -4.76
CA ILE A 199 9.75 -11.49 -3.78
C ILE A 199 9.10 -12.81 -3.39
N PHE A 200 7.90 -13.13 -3.87
CA PHE A 200 7.17 -14.32 -3.46
C PHE A 200 7.49 -15.54 -4.33
N GLU A 201 7.71 -16.69 -3.68
CA GLU A 201 7.79 -17.97 -4.39
C GLU A 201 6.41 -18.28 -4.99
N PRO A 202 6.34 -18.74 -6.25
CA PRO A 202 5.10 -19.23 -6.83
C PRO A 202 4.50 -20.35 -5.98
N ILE A 203 3.18 -20.33 -5.77
CA ILE A 203 2.50 -21.42 -5.08
C ILE A 203 2.52 -22.65 -6.00
N PRO A 204 3.04 -23.81 -5.54
CA PRO A 204 3.01 -25.05 -6.32
C PRO A 204 1.56 -25.52 -6.47
N SER A 205 0.95 -25.30 -7.62
CA SER A 205 -0.50 -25.54 -7.83
C SER A 205 -0.83 -26.62 -8.87
N GLY A 206 0.16 -27.28 -9.48
CA GLY A 206 -0.10 -28.25 -10.56
C GLY A 206 -0.74 -27.65 -11.82
N ILE A 207 -0.89 -26.32 -11.88
CA ILE A 207 -1.41 -25.59 -13.02
C ILE A 207 -0.28 -25.37 -14.04
N PRO A 208 -0.55 -25.47 -15.36
CA PRO A 208 0.49 -25.44 -16.40
C PRO A 208 1.29 -24.13 -16.45
N ASP A 209 0.72 -23.02 -15.96
CA ASP A 209 1.39 -21.73 -15.81
C ASP A 209 1.40 -21.27 -14.34
N PRO A 210 2.49 -21.54 -13.60
CA PRO A 210 2.66 -21.08 -12.23
C PRO A 210 2.71 -19.56 -12.08
N ALA A 211 2.90 -18.78 -13.15
CA ALA A 211 2.90 -17.32 -13.09
C ALA A 211 1.50 -16.75 -12.78
N LEU A 212 0.44 -17.48 -13.11
CA LEU A 212 -0.95 -17.09 -12.83
C LEU A 212 -1.34 -17.24 -11.34
N LEU A 213 -0.46 -17.83 -10.52
CA LEU A 213 -0.73 -18.21 -9.13
C LEU A 213 0.35 -17.73 -8.17
N GLN A 214 1.12 -16.74 -8.60
CA GLN A 214 2.03 -16.05 -7.70
C GLN A 214 1.19 -15.11 -6.83
N PRO A 215 1.24 -15.25 -5.48
CA PRO A 215 0.81 -14.18 -4.60
C PRO A 215 1.56 -12.92 -5.05
N ASP A 216 0.80 -11.90 -5.39
CA ASP A 216 1.32 -10.58 -5.68
C ASP A 216 0.87 -9.61 -4.60
N VAL A 217 1.35 -8.38 -4.70
CA VAL A 217 1.06 -7.32 -3.75
C VAL A 217 -0.44 -7.05 -3.58
N ASP A 218 -1.26 -7.26 -4.61
CA ASP A 218 -2.70 -7.00 -4.55
C ASP A 218 -3.41 -7.95 -3.58
N HIS A 219 -2.98 -9.21 -3.53
CA HIS A 219 -3.51 -10.18 -2.59
C HIS A 219 -3.18 -9.81 -1.13
N PHE A 220 -2.01 -9.23 -0.90
CA PHE A 220 -1.63 -8.71 0.43
C PHE A 220 -2.39 -7.45 0.78
N LEU A 221 -2.57 -6.55 -0.19
CA LEU A 221 -3.38 -5.36 -0.03
C LEU A 221 -4.81 -5.74 0.36
N LEU A 222 -5.42 -6.75 -0.25
CA LEU A 222 -6.75 -7.24 0.17
C LEU A 222 -6.80 -7.66 1.64
N TYR A 223 -5.82 -8.43 2.09
CA TYR A 223 -5.74 -8.86 3.47
C TYR A 223 -5.60 -7.65 4.40
N LEU A 224 -4.69 -6.73 4.09
CA LEU A 224 -4.50 -5.49 4.85
C LEU A 224 -5.76 -4.61 4.85
N ARG A 225 -6.47 -4.51 3.72
CA ARG A 225 -7.75 -3.82 3.61
C ARG A 225 -8.80 -4.40 4.54
N ARG A 226 -8.81 -5.71 4.76
CA ARG A 226 -9.72 -6.35 5.74
C ARG A 226 -9.27 -6.14 7.18
N CYS A 227 -7.97 -6.21 7.47
CA CYS A 227 -7.45 -6.01 8.83
C CYS A 227 -7.58 -4.57 9.32
N TRP A 228 -7.41 -3.59 8.43
CA TRP A 228 -7.34 -2.16 8.75
C TRP A 228 -8.51 -1.36 8.20
N SER A 229 -9.52 -2.03 7.63
CA SER A 229 -10.67 -1.39 6.99
C SER A 229 -10.27 -0.31 5.98
N LEU A 230 -9.23 -0.57 5.18
CA LEU A 230 -8.65 0.42 4.29
C LEU A 230 -9.57 0.69 3.09
N VAL A 231 -9.72 1.96 2.75
CA VAL A 231 -10.41 2.47 1.57
C VAL A 231 -9.46 3.31 0.72
N PRO A 232 -9.66 3.36 -0.61
CA PRO A 232 -8.90 4.27 -1.46
C PRO A 232 -9.04 5.72 -0.97
N ASN A 233 -7.92 6.42 -0.85
CA ASN A 233 -7.89 7.85 -0.49
C ASN A 233 -8.20 8.71 -1.72
N LEU A 234 -9.46 8.69 -2.14
CA LEU A 234 -9.96 9.52 -3.23
C LEU A 234 -10.52 10.81 -2.63
N GLU A 235 -9.82 11.93 -2.82
CA GLU A 235 -10.24 13.25 -2.33
C GLU A 235 -11.62 13.66 -2.86
N ASP A 236 -11.98 13.24 -4.08
CA ASP A 236 -13.25 13.56 -4.71
C ASP A 236 -13.76 12.45 -5.66
N TRP A 237 -14.99 11.99 -5.41
CA TRP A 237 -15.68 10.95 -6.20
C TRP A 237 -16.42 11.50 -7.44
N GLU A 238 -16.56 12.83 -7.52
CA GLU A 238 -17.22 13.56 -8.61
C GLU A 238 -16.24 14.12 -9.64
N SER A 239 -14.95 14.16 -9.32
CA SER A 239 -13.91 14.55 -10.26
C SER A 239 -13.09 13.36 -10.74
N ASN A 240 -12.43 13.57 -11.88
CA ASN A 240 -11.46 12.65 -12.44
C ASN A 240 -10.26 13.47 -12.87
N LEU A 241 -9.30 13.59 -11.96
CA LEU A 241 -8.11 14.41 -12.11
C LEU A 241 -6.88 13.51 -12.19
N ASP A 242 -5.86 13.94 -12.94
CA ASP A 242 -4.53 13.36 -12.82
C ASP A 242 -3.79 13.89 -11.59
N GLU A 243 -2.59 13.37 -11.36
CA GLU A 243 -1.72 13.78 -10.24
C GLU A 243 -1.36 15.28 -10.24
N ALA A 244 -1.44 15.96 -11.39
CA ALA A 244 -1.24 17.41 -11.51
C ALA A 244 -2.54 18.22 -11.31
N GLY A 245 -3.65 17.58 -10.94
CA GLY A 245 -4.95 18.20 -10.73
C GLY A 245 -5.69 18.55 -12.03
N ARG A 246 -5.23 18.07 -13.19
CA ARG A 246 -5.87 18.35 -14.48
C ARG A 246 -7.02 17.40 -14.71
N SER A 247 -8.16 17.91 -15.15
CA SER A 247 -9.32 17.07 -15.47
C SER A 247 -9.05 16.19 -16.68
N LEU A 248 -9.20 14.88 -16.48
CA LEU A 248 -9.05 13.85 -17.51
C LEU A 248 -10.34 13.64 -18.32
N GLY A 249 -11.48 14.11 -17.81
CA GLY A 249 -12.78 13.81 -18.39
C GLY A 249 -13.10 12.32 -18.30
N ARG A 250 -13.58 11.73 -19.40
CA ARG A 250 -13.98 10.32 -19.43
C ARG A 250 -12.81 9.42 -19.84
N CYS A 251 -12.45 8.52 -18.93
CA CYS A 251 -11.35 7.56 -19.10
C CYS A 251 -11.87 6.15 -19.33
N LEU A 252 -10.97 5.30 -19.82
CA LEU A 252 -11.10 3.86 -19.68
C LEU A 252 -10.66 3.47 -18.27
N TRP A 253 -11.48 2.66 -17.62
CA TRP A 253 -11.25 2.08 -16.30
C TRP A 253 -11.19 0.57 -16.43
N MET A 254 -10.28 -0.06 -15.69
CA MET A 254 -10.26 -1.48 -15.44
C MET A 254 -10.57 -1.69 -13.95
N VAL A 255 -11.60 -2.48 -13.67
CA VAL A 255 -11.95 -2.88 -12.31
C VAL A 255 -11.74 -4.38 -12.19
N GLN A 256 -11.04 -4.78 -11.14
CA GLN A 256 -10.79 -6.16 -10.81
C GLN A 256 -11.45 -6.47 -9.47
N GLY A 257 -12.08 -7.64 -9.38
CA GLY A 257 -12.76 -8.07 -8.16
C GLY A 257 -12.92 -9.57 -8.09
N VAL A 258 -13.29 -10.05 -6.91
CA VAL A 258 -13.74 -11.42 -6.67
C VAL A 258 -15.25 -11.40 -6.57
N VAL A 259 -15.90 -12.28 -7.33
CA VAL A 259 -17.34 -12.52 -7.27
C VAL A 259 -17.63 -13.94 -6.82
N ARG A 260 -18.73 -14.12 -6.10
CA ARG A 260 -19.19 -15.42 -5.59
C ARG A 260 -20.56 -15.77 -6.10
N ASN A 261 -20.72 -17.01 -6.52
CA ASN A 261 -22.02 -17.59 -6.80
C ASN A 261 -22.67 -18.05 -5.48
N PRO A 262 -23.78 -17.46 -5.03
CA PRO A 262 -24.36 -17.76 -3.72
C PRO A 262 -25.01 -19.15 -3.65
N GLN A 263 -25.25 -19.81 -4.79
CA GLN A 263 -25.88 -21.13 -4.84
C GLN A 263 -24.85 -22.26 -4.81
N SER A 264 -23.77 -22.13 -5.59
CA SER A 264 -22.71 -23.14 -5.68
C SER A 264 -21.51 -22.86 -4.79
N ASN A 265 -21.43 -21.67 -4.19
CA ASN A 265 -20.26 -21.15 -3.48
C ASN A 265 -18.99 -21.06 -4.33
N LEU A 266 -19.12 -21.14 -5.67
CA LEU A 266 -18.01 -20.93 -6.59
C LEU A 266 -17.57 -19.47 -6.55
N ARG A 267 -16.26 -19.24 -6.59
CA ARG A 267 -15.66 -17.91 -6.71
C ARG A 267 -15.03 -17.74 -8.08
N ALA A 268 -15.05 -16.51 -8.59
CA ALA A 268 -14.43 -16.15 -9.86
C ALA A 268 -13.77 -14.79 -9.76
N ARG A 269 -12.66 -14.60 -10.49
CA ARG A 269 -12.08 -13.29 -10.75
C ARG A 269 -12.90 -12.65 -11.84
N LEU A 270 -13.39 -11.46 -11.55
CA LEU A 270 -14.06 -10.60 -12.49
C LEU A 270 -13.11 -9.46 -12.87
N VAL A 271 -12.91 -9.26 -14.16
CA VAL A 271 -12.25 -8.08 -14.71
C VAL A 271 -13.24 -7.35 -15.60
N VAL A 272 -13.48 -6.07 -15.34
CA VAL A 272 -14.41 -5.23 -16.08
C VAL A 272 -13.64 -4.05 -16.68
N TRP A 273 -13.80 -3.85 -17.98
CA TRP A 273 -13.36 -2.63 -18.64
C TRP A 273 -14.58 -1.76 -18.88
N ALA A 274 -14.54 -0.56 -18.30
CA ALA A 274 -15.64 0.38 -18.35
C ALA A 274 -15.15 1.76 -18.74
N GLN A 275 -15.94 2.47 -19.52
CA GLN A 275 -15.73 3.87 -19.78
C GLN A 275 -16.53 4.68 -18.76
N ALA A 276 -15.90 5.58 -18.03
CA ALA A 276 -16.60 6.42 -17.04
C ALA A 276 -15.98 7.82 -16.88
N ALA A 277 -16.83 8.80 -16.61
CA ALA A 277 -16.41 10.20 -16.40
C ALA A 277 -15.69 10.45 -15.07
N HIS A 278 -16.00 9.68 -14.03
CA HIS A 278 -15.46 9.81 -12.68
C HIS A 278 -15.83 8.57 -11.84
N PRO A 279 -15.21 8.35 -10.66
CA PRO A 279 -15.44 7.15 -9.84
C PRO A 279 -16.91 6.87 -9.53
N ARG A 280 -17.70 7.89 -9.18
CA ARG A 280 -19.14 7.68 -8.92
C ARG A 280 -19.92 7.22 -10.15
N ALA A 281 -19.59 7.72 -11.34
CA ALA A 281 -20.21 7.27 -12.59
C ALA A 281 -19.83 5.81 -12.91
N LEU A 282 -18.57 5.44 -12.65
CA LEU A 282 -18.09 4.07 -12.75
C LEU A 282 -18.88 3.15 -11.81
N SER A 283 -18.99 3.48 -10.52
CA SER A 283 -19.74 2.66 -9.56
C SER A 283 -21.20 2.45 -9.97
N LYS A 284 -21.88 3.51 -10.45
CA LYS A 284 -23.26 3.39 -10.96
C LYS A 284 -23.36 2.43 -12.15
N THR A 285 -22.38 2.49 -13.05
CA THR A 285 -22.31 1.66 -14.25
C THR A 285 -22.07 0.20 -13.89
N LEU A 286 -21.14 -0.08 -12.98
CA LEU A 286 -20.87 -1.42 -12.46
C LEU A 286 -22.07 -2.00 -11.71
N LEU A 287 -22.75 -1.19 -10.89
CA LEU A 287 -23.97 -1.62 -10.18
C LEU A 287 -25.11 -1.96 -11.14
N ALA A 288 -25.24 -1.24 -12.26
CA ALA A 288 -26.22 -1.56 -13.28
C ALA A 288 -25.87 -2.88 -13.98
N TRP A 289 -24.61 -3.05 -14.40
CA TRP A 289 -24.12 -4.28 -15.02
C TRP A 289 -24.27 -5.50 -14.09
N ALA A 290 -23.96 -5.36 -12.79
CA ALA A 290 -24.05 -6.45 -11.83
C ALA A 290 -25.50 -6.94 -11.62
N LYS A 291 -26.50 -6.05 -11.75
CA LYS A 291 -27.92 -6.46 -11.67
C LYS A 291 -28.35 -7.39 -12.80
N ASP A 292 -27.67 -7.32 -13.94
CA ASP A 292 -27.91 -8.20 -15.09
C ASP A 292 -27.18 -9.55 -14.96
N GLN A 293 -26.36 -9.73 -13.91
CA GLN A 293 -25.61 -10.95 -13.59
C GLN A 293 -26.05 -11.54 -12.23
N PRO A 294 -27.33 -11.91 -12.03
CA PRO A 294 -27.88 -12.28 -10.72
C PRO A 294 -27.25 -13.53 -10.08
N GLN A 295 -26.55 -14.33 -10.87
CA GLN A 295 -25.84 -15.52 -10.41
C GLN A 295 -24.53 -15.20 -9.70
N TRP A 296 -24.03 -13.97 -9.78
CA TRP A 296 -22.78 -13.53 -9.16
C TRP A 296 -23.03 -12.38 -8.19
N VAL A 297 -22.40 -12.45 -7.03
CA VAL A 297 -22.42 -11.39 -6.01
C VAL A 297 -21.00 -10.91 -5.81
N TRP A 298 -20.80 -9.59 -5.82
CA TRP A 298 -19.49 -8.99 -5.54
C TRP A 298 -19.06 -9.34 -4.11
N GLU A 299 -17.87 -9.94 -3.96
CA GLU A 299 -17.30 -10.32 -2.67
C GLU A 299 -16.19 -9.33 -2.28
N ASP A 300 -15.21 -9.10 -3.15
CA ASP A 300 -14.10 -8.18 -2.91
C ASP A 300 -13.73 -7.37 -4.15
N GLU A 301 -13.25 -6.14 -3.96
CA GLU A 301 -12.63 -5.34 -5.02
C GLU A 301 -11.10 -5.45 -4.88
N LEU A 302 -10.45 -5.98 -5.92
CA LEU A 302 -8.99 -6.15 -6.00
C LEU A 302 -8.30 -4.83 -6.38
N GLY A 303 -8.86 -4.11 -7.35
CA GLY A 303 -8.29 -2.87 -7.84
C GLY A 303 -9.22 -2.14 -8.80
N THR A 304 -9.03 -0.83 -8.90
CA THR A 304 -9.72 0.06 -9.83
C THR A 304 -8.70 1.04 -10.39
N ASP A 305 -8.37 0.86 -11.67
CA ASP A 305 -7.29 1.59 -12.35
C ASP A 305 -7.82 2.28 -13.60
N ARG A 306 -7.33 3.47 -13.91
CA ARG A 306 -7.50 4.08 -15.23
C ARG A 306 -6.41 3.59 -16.17
N LEU A 307 -6.78 3.24 -17.40
CA LEU A 307 -5.85 2.74 -18.41
C LEU A 307 -5.73 3.71 -19.58
N SER A 308 -4.59 3.64 -20.28
CA SER A 308 -4.54 4.13 -21.65
C SER A 308 -5.45 3.27 -22.53
N TRP A 309 -6.04 3.86 -23.56
CA TRP A 309 -6.81 3.08 -24.55
C TRP A 309 -5.94 2.07 -25.30
N GLU A 310 -4.64 2.33 -25.40
CA GLU A 310 -3.69 1.43 -26.07
C GLU A 310 -3.42 0.15 -25.27
N ASP A 311 -3.67 0.16 -23.95
CA ASP A 311 -3.49 -0.98 -23.06
C ASP A 311 -4.76 -1.86 -22.96
N ALA A 312 -5.83 -1.44 -23.63
CA ALA A 312 -7.10 -2.15 -23.61
C ALA A 312 -7.05 -3.42 -24.47
N PRO A 313 -7.74 -4.50 -24.09
CA PRO A 313 -7.88 -5.67 -24.97
C PRO A 313 -8.70 -5.29 -26.23
N PRO A 314 -8.45 -5.92 -27.39
CA PRO A 314 -9.09 -5.55 -28.66
C PRO A 314 -10.62 -5.51 -28.62
N GLU A 315 -11.24 -6.35 -27.78
CA GLU A 315 -12.69 -6.40 -27.57
C GLU A 315 -13.25 -5.07 -27.04
N VAL A 316 -12.48 -4.34 -26.23
CA VAL A 316 -12.87 -3.04 -25.67
C VAL A 316 -12.91 -1.97 -26.75
N ASP A 317 -11.94 -1.96 -27.65
CA ASP A 317 -11.89 -1.01 -28.76
C ASP A 317 -13.07 -1.19 -29.71
N VAL A 318 -13.41 -2.44 -30.02
CA VAL A 318 -14.60 -2.75 -30.83
C VAL A 318 -15.88 -2.34 -30.10
N ALA A 319 -16.01 -2.67 -28.81
CA ALA A 319 -17.20 -2.35 -28.03
C ALA A 319 -17.40 -0.84 -27.81
N ARG A 320 -16.33 -0.05 -27.86
CA ARG A 320 -16.38 1.41 -27.75
C ARG A 320 -17.10 2.05 -28.95
N GLU A 321 -17.08 1.42 -30.13
CA GLU A 321 -17.74 1.96 -31.32
C GLU A 321 -19.27 2.04 -31.12
N GLY A 322 -19.78 3.25 -30.92
CA GLY A 322 -21.21 3.52 -30.75
C GLY A 322 -21.67 3.82 -29.32
N VAL A 323 -20.79 3.67 -28.33
CA VAL A 323 -21.08 4.01 -26.93
C VAL A 323 -20.89 5.52 -26.72
N LYS A 324 -21.98 6.23 -26.42
CA LYS A 324 -21.99 7.66 -26.09
C LYS A 324 -22.33 7.86 -24.61
N GLY A 325 -21.41 7.50 -23.71
CA GLY A 325 -21.65 7.66 -22.28
C GLY A 325 -20.80 6.77 -21.41
N ASP A 326 -21.20 6.66 -20.15
CA ASP A 326 -20.61 5.69 -19.23
C ASP A 326 -21.19 4.30 -19.53
N ALA A 327 -20.33 3.30 -19.65
CA ALA A 327 -20.75 1.92 -19.95
C ALA A 327 -19.65 0.92 -19.58
N VAL A 328 -20.07 -0.29 -19.22
CA VAL A 328 -19.19 -1.46 -19.31
C VAL A 328 -19.00 -1.78 -20.79
N LEU A 329 -17.75 -1.80 -21.24
CA LEU A 329 -17.37 -2.12 -22.62
C LEU A 329 -17.08 -3.61 -22.77
N HIS A 330 -16.42 -4.19 -21.78
CA HIS A 330 -16.08 -5.60 -21.77
C HIS A 330 -16.01 -6.12 -20.33
N SER A 331 -16.27 -7.41 -20.15
CA SER A 331 -16.08 -8.08 -18.87
C SER A 331 -15.61 -9.51 -19.09
N LEU A 332 -14.59 -9.93 -18.35
CA LEU A 332 -14.06 -11.28 -18.31
C LEU A 332 -14.35 -11.88 -16.93
N LEU A 333 -14.81 -13.12 -16.92
CA LEU A 333 -15.02 -13.88 -15.69
C LEU A 333 -14.23 -15.18 -15.78
N GLU A 334 -13.32 -15.38 -14.84
CA GLU A 334 -12.44 -16.53 -14.75
C GLU A 334 -12.68 -17.23 -13.42
N GLU A 335 -13.12 -18.49 -13.45
CA GLU A 335 -13.32 -19.26 -12.23
C GLU A 335 -11.99 -19.42 -11.47
N LEU A 336 -12.00 -19.06 -10.19
CA LEU A 336 -10.82 -19.20 -9.35
C LEU A 336 -10.71 -20.63 -8.87
N ASP A 337 -9.51 -21.19 -8.94
CA ASP A 337 -9.20 -22.43 -8.22
C ASP A 337 -9.43 -22.22 -6.72
N PRO A 338 -9.98 -23.21 -5.97
CA PRO A 338 -10.24 -23.08 -4.54
C PRO A 338 -9.03 -22.60 -3.72
N LEU A 339 -7.80 -22.98 -4.08
CA LEU A 339 -6.60 -22.54 -3.36
C LEU A 339 -6.31 -21.03 -3.53
N THR A 340 -6.61 -20.48 -4.71
CA THR A 340 -6.46 -19.04 -5.01
C THR A 340 -7.62 -18.25 -4.43
N ALA A 341 -8.82 -18.81 -4.54
CA ALA A 341 -10.05 -18.24 -4.03
C ALA A 341 -10.04 -18.08 -2.50
N ASP A 342 -9.28 -18.93 -1.80
CA ASP A 342 -9.13 -18.90 -0.35
C ASP A 342 -7.85 -18.21 0.12
N LEU A 343 -7.01 -17.57 -0.71
CA LEU A 343 -5.76 -16.99 -0.20
C LEU A 343 -6.01 -15.99 0.94
N VAL A 344 -7.05 -15.15 0.84
CA VAL A 344 -7.41 -14.22 1.92
C VAL A 344 -8.02 -14.96 3.13
N GLN A 345 -8.72 -16.07 2.91
CA GLN A 345 -9.27 -16.90 3.98
C GLN A 345 -8.15 -17.70 4.69
N LEU A 346 -7.21 -18.28 3.95
CA LEU A 346 -5.99 -18.92 4.42
C LEU A 346 -5.12 -17.93 5.19
N LEU A 347 -4.98 -16.69 4.71
CA LEU A 347 -4.31 -15.63 5.44
C LEU A 347 -5.06 -15.31 6.75
N ALA A 348 -6.38 -15.23 6.73
CA ALA A 348 -7.19 -15.01 7.93
C ALA A 348 -7.26 -16.24 8.87
N GLU A 349 -7.02 -17.46 8.39
CA GLU A 349 -6.96 -18.68 9.21
C GLU A 349 -5.58 -18.85 9.86
N GLU A 350 -4.51 -18.52 9.13
CA GLU A 350 -3.13 -18.54 9.63
C GLU A 350 -2.81 -17.34 10.51
N PHE A 351 -3.42 -16.19 10.21
CA PHE A 351 -3.35 -14.94 10.97
C PHE A 351 -4.77 -14.46 11.25
N PRO A 352 -5.49 -15.13 12.16
CA PRO A 352 -6.79 -14.64 12.57
C PRO A 352 -6.65 -13.21 13.09
N PRO A 353 -7.50 -12.27 12.65
CA PRO A 353 -7.59 -11.00 13.34
C PRO A 353 -7.86 -11.31 14.82
N ASP A 354 -7.01 -10.81 15.71
CA ASP A 354 -7.04 -11.17 17.13
C ASP A 354 -8.44 -10.88 17.70
N ASP A 355 -9.18 -11.93 18.06
CA ASP A 355 -10.43 -11.84 18.85
C ASP A 355 -10.12 -11.67 20.35
N THR A 356 -8.83 -11.55 20.70
CA THR A 356 -8.39 -11.32 22.07
C THR A 356 -8.38 -9.84 22.39
N GLN A 357 -9.36 -9.42 23.19
CA GLN A 357 -9.15 -8.37 24.21
C GLN A 357 -7.99 -8.81 25.11
N GLY A 358 -6.77 -8.52 24.66
CA GLY A 358 -5.54 -8.96 25.28
C GLY A 358 -4.89 -7.82 26.03
N GLU A 359 -5.14 -7.77 27.34
CA GLU A 359 -4.32 -7.05 28.30
C GLU A 359 -2.82 -7.30 28.07
N ARG A 360 -2.10 -6.24 27.68
CA ARG A 360 -0.93 -5.65 28.39
C ARG A 360 0.01 -4.96 27.43
N PHE A 361 -0.14 -3.65 27.35
CA PHE A 361 0.99 -2.72 27.40
C PHE A 361 0.82 -1.93 28.70
N ASP A 362 1.27 -2.52 29.80
CA ASP A 362 1.36 -1.81 31.07
C ASP A 362 2.61 -0.92 31.04
N ALA A 363 2.31 0.38 30.94
CA ALA A 363 3.04 1.55 31.43
C ALA A 363 4.46 1.86 30.92
N ILE A 364 4.52 3.04 30.29
CA ILE A 364 5.61 4.01 30.43
C ILE A 364 5.75 4.33 31.93
N ASP A 365 6.95 4.12 32.48
CA ASP A 365 7.54 4.97 33.51
C ASP A 365 8.63 5.84 32.85
#